data_AF-A0A955YTZ3-F1
#
_entry.id   AF-A0A955YTZ3-F1
#
_cell.length_a   1.000
_cell.length_b   1.000
_cell.length_c   1.000
_cell.angle_alpha   90.00
_cell.angle_beta   90.00
_cell.angle_gamma   90.00
#
_symmetry.space_group_name_H-M   'P 1'
#
loop_
_entity.id
_entity.type
_entity.pdbx_description
1 polymer ?
#
loop_
_entity_poly.entity_id
_entity_poly.type
_entity_poly.pdbx_seq_one_letter_code
_entity_poly.pdbx_strand_id
1 'polypeptide(L)'
;MGSRLALGRPSSPEIALIVGHKFDRLRQPWFRNVHRGVRSLIDWIEAHRNGGAPGESPAAVERAPATAADILSVEQQLGMALPEDLKVVLQRYNGAHLPSGDLLPAGVAPGTIGGALRDLATRLHRDHLDSETLLPFFRATDGSMLAFDRGGGPVPDTWPIVDYVQETGDTHLMYRTFDSWCRVSVETWRLPPELSMDTVEGYLRRGQLHVEFEPDIATGHATTAHALRRLGQPEDALRNYLRAGRCVPSLPWVDWEGFKVAALLGFPDAALEAARRLSARGPAELWAQRETTPRAVADVIGRVASAQASRDPWIRCLLALEDQCDGSERSHIMEIRLALGSGASAPTASPLSGPCPVGLSGDGDADWNALSEAYLRGDLRDDHLLLEPTLDTLRRDRNLADLLYLRRDF
;
A
#
# COMPACT_ATOMS: atom_id res chain seq x y z
N MET A 1 -55.12 -48.86 9.81
CA MET A 1 -55.66 -48.56 8.47
C MET A 1 -54.85 -47.40 7.90
N GLY A 2 -54.12 -47.65 6.81
CA GLY A 2 -53.04 -46.78 6.34
C GLY A 2 -53.51 -45.54 5.57
N SER A 3 -52.73 -44.46 5.68
CA SER A 3 -52.79 -43.31 4.80
C SER A 3 -51.41 -43.12 4.16
N ARG A 4 -51.36 -43.21 2.83
CA ARG A 4 -50.19 -42.97 1.99
C ARG A 4 -50.06 -41.46 1.74
N LEU A 5 -48.95 -40.86 2.16
CA LEU A 5 -48.53 -39.54 1.69
C LEU A 5 -47.66 -39.72 0.44
N ALA A 6 -48.17 -39.24 -0.69
CA ALA A 6 -47.45 -39.18 -1.95
C ALA A 6 -46.48 -37.99 -1.95
N LEU A 7 -45.18 -38.26 -2.06
CA LEU A 7 -44.15 -37.26 -2.32
C LEU A 7 -44.22 -36.84 -3.79
N GLY A 8 -44.65 -35.61 -4.04
CA GLY A 8 -44.59 -34.97 -5.35
C GLY A 8 -43.14 -34.72 -5.77
N ARG A 9 -42.77 -35.18 -6.97
CA ARG A 9 -41.51 -34.80 -7.63
C ARG A 9 -41.61 -33.33 -8.07
N PRO A 10 -40.60 -32.49 -7.81
CA PRO A 10 -40.56 -31.16 -8.41
C PRO A 10 -40.24 -31.29 -9.90
N SER A 11 -41.20 -30.89 -10.73
CA SER A 11 -41.07 -30.69 -12.17
C SER A 11 -40.70 -29.24 -12.45
N SER A 12 -39.42 -28.91 -12.37
CA SER A 12 -38.90 -27.64 -12.93
C SER A 12 -37.57 -27.90 -13.66
N PRO A 13 -37.51 -27.69 -14.99
CA PRO A 13 -36.30 -27.91 -15.79
C PRO A 13 -35.18 -26.88 -15.53
N GLU A 14 -35.41 -25.84 -14.73
CA GLU A 14 -34.42 -24.77 -14.47
C GLU A 14 -33.29 -25.17 -13.50
N ILE A 15 -33.52 -26.12 -12.57
CA ILE A 15 -32.46 -26.54 -11.63
C ILE A 15 -31.45 -27.49 -12.29
N ALA A 16 -31.83 -28.18 -13.37
CA ALA A 16 -30.94 -29.06 -14.12
C ALA A 16 -29.91 -28.30 -14.98
N LEU A 17 -30.23 -27.08 -15.44
CA LEU A 17 -29.32 -26.28 -16.28
C LEU A 17 -28.16 -25.64 -15.49
N ILE A 18 -28.42 -25.24 -14.23
CA ILE A 18 -27.39 -24.60 -13.38
C ILE A 18 -26.37 -25.62 -12.85
N VAL A 19 -26.79 -26.87 -12.62
CA VAL A 19 -25.90 -27.94 -12.16
C VAL A 19 -25.10 -28.55 -13.33
N GLY A 20 -25.68 -28.61 -14.54
CA GLY A 20 -25.00 -29.11 -15.75
C GLY A 20 -23.80 -28.26 -16.18
N HIS A 21 -23.88 -26.93 -16.11
CA HIS A 21 -22.77 -26.05 -16.51
C HIS A 21 -21.60 -26.01 -15.53
N LYS A 22 -21.80 -26.35 -14.25
CA LYS A 22 -20.70 -26.44 -13.27
C LYS A 22 -19.88 -27.73 -13.42
N PHE A 23 -20.50 -28.83 -13.86
CA PHE A 23 -19.84 -30.13 -13.97
C PHE A 23 -19.04 -30.32 -15.28
N ASP A 24 -19.37 -29.60 -16.35
CA ASP A 24 -18.63 -29.73 -17.63
C ASP A 24 -17.34 -28.87 -17.69
N ARG A 25 -17.22 -27.86 -16.83
CA ARG A 25 -16.01 -27.00 -16.72
C ARG A 25 -14.78 -27.72 -16.18
N LEU A 26 -14.97 -28.75 -15.35
CA LEU A 26 -13.88 -29.54 -14.74
C LEU A 26 -13.25 -30.58 -15.69
N ARG A 27 -13.76 -30.69 -16.94
CA ARG A 27 -13.29 -31.67 -17.93
C ARG A 27 -12.37 -31.10 -19.01
N GLN A 28 -12.12 -29.80 -19.02
CA GLN A 28 -11.15 -29.18 -19.94
C GLN A 28 -9.72 -29.53 -19.49
N PRO A 29 -8.91 -30.26 -20.30
CA PRO A 29 -7.60 -30.80 -19.87
C PRO A 29 -6.58 -29.74 -19.40
N TRP A 30 -6.70 -28.50 -19.87
CA TRP A 30 -5.81 -27.39 -19.54
C TRP A 30 -6.11 -26.73 -18.17
N PHE A 31 -7.22 -27.06 -17.51
CA PHE A 31 -7.58 -26.51 -16.19
C PHE A 31 -6.74 -27.06 -15.02
N ARG A 32 -5.95 -28.12 -15.25
CA ARG A 32 -5.21 -28.80 -14.17
C ARG A 32 -3.98 -28.04 -13.68
N ASN A 33 -3.49 -27.08 -14.45
CA ASN A 33 -2.22 -26.39 -14.16
C ASN A 33 -2.37 -24.88 -13.90
N VAL A 34 -3.59 -24.33 -13.90
CA VAL A 34 -3.82 -22.89 -13.67
C VAL A 34 -3.94 -22.59 -12.17
N HIS A 35 -3.22 -21.58 -11.70
CA HIS A 35 -3.28 -21.17 -10.30
C HIS A 35 -4.69 -20.68 -9.89
N ARG A 36 -4.96 -20.65 -8.58
CA ARG A 36 -6.32 -20.48 -8.03
C ARG A 36 -6.87 -19.07 -8.25
N GLY A 37 -6.04 -18.06 -8.05
CA GLY A 37 -6.33 -16.66 -8.35
C GLY A 37 -6.66 -16.44 -9.80
N VAL A 38 -5.83 -16.94 -10.71
CA VAL A 38 -6.04 -16.80 -12.16
C VAL A 38 -7.38 -17.41 -12.58
N ARG A 39 -7.71 -18.60 -12.05
CA ARG A 39 -9.05 -19.20 -12.26
C ARG A 39 -10.17 -18.33 -11.71
N SER A 40 -9.98 -17.75 -10.53
CA SER A 40 -10.97 -16.87 -9.89
C SER A 40 -11.20 -15.61 -10.72
N LEU A 41 -10.14 -15.03 -11.31
CA LEU A 41 -10.24 -13.89 -12.22
C LEU A 41 -11.00 -14.26 -13.50
N ILE A 42 -10.65 -15.39 -14.13
CA ILE A 42 -11.35 -15.87 -15.33
C ILE A 42 -12.84 -16.08 -15.04
N ASP A 43 -13.17 -16.81 -13.98
CA ASP A 43 -14.56 -17.05 -13.57
C ASP A 43 -15.31 -15.75 -13.27
N TRP A 44 -14.64 -14.77 -12.65
CA TRP A 44 -15.21 -13.45 -12.39
C TRP A 44 -15.49 -12.71 -13.70
N ILE A 45 -14.54 -12.61 -14.63
CA ILE A 45 -14.75 -11.94 -15.92
C ILE A 45 -15.89 -12.59 -16.70
N GLU A 46 -15.98 -13.93 -16.73
CA GLU A 46 -17.09 -14.63 -17.38
C GLU A 46 -18.46 -14.25 -16.82
N ALA A 47 -18.56 -14.20 -15.49
CA ALA A 47 -19.81 -13.89 -14.82
C ALA A 47 -20.28 -12.44 -15.08
N HIS A 48 -19.34 -11.50 -15.31
CA HIS A 48 -19.64 -10.07 -15.41
C HIS A 48 -19.53 -9.50 -16.84
N ARG A 49 -19.24 -10.34 -17.85
CA ARG A 49 -19.05 -9.93 -19.25
C ARG A 49 -20.31 -9.36 -19.92
N ASN A 50 -21.49 -9.81 -19.51
CA ASN A 50 -22.77 -9.47 -20.16
C ASN A 50 -23.60 -8.45 -19.37
N GLY A 51 -22.95 -7.61 -18.57
CA GLY A 51 -23.60 -6.77 -17.56
C GLY A 51 -23.85 -7.60 -16.31
N GLY A 52 -23.03 -7.37 -15.27
CA GLY A 52 -23.15 -8.03 -13.97
C GLY A 52 -24.50 -7.78 -13.29
N ALA A 53 -24.61 -8.15 -12.01
CA ALA A 53 -25.81 -7.82 -11.25
C ALA A 53 -26.04 -6.30 -11.23
N PRO A 54 -27.29 -5.81 -11.08
CA PRO A 54 -27.57 -4.38 -11.00
C PRO A 54 -26.71 -3.70 -9.92
N GLY A 55 -25.84 -2.77 -10.33
CA GLY A 55 -24.92 -2.06 -9.42
C GLY A 55 -23.48 -2.57 -9.41
N GLU A 56 -23.16 -3.66 -10.11
CA GLU A 56 -21.77 -4.12 -10.29
C GLU A 56 -21.14 -3.47 -11.53
N SER A 57 -19.89 -3.01 -11.39
CA SER A 57 -19.11 -2.53 -12.54
C SER A 57 -18.86 -3.69 -13.51
N PRO A 58 -19.34 -3.63 -14.77
CA PRO A 58 -19.22 -4.72 -15.71
C PRO A 58 -17.75 -4.95 -16.10
N ALA A 59 -17.40 -6.22 -16.36
CA ALA A 59 -16.15 -6.53 -17.03
C ALA A 59 -16.35 -6.34 -18.54
N ALA A 60 -15.80 -5.28 -19.14
CA ALA A 60 -15.91 -5.10 -20.58
C ALA A 60 -14.75 -5.82 -21.29
N VAL A 61 -15.08 -6.90 -22.01
CA VAL A 61 -14.14 -7.60 -22.89
C VAL A 61 -14.56 -7.33 -24.34
N GLU A 62 -13.91 -6.36 -24.96
CA GLU A 62 -14.23 -5.91 -26.32
C GLU A 62 -13.43 -6.63 -27.40
N ARG A 63 -12.29 -7.23 -27.03
CA ARG A 63 -11.32 -7.80 -27.99
C ARG A 63 -11.46 -9.31 -28.12
N ALA A 64 -11.16 -9.81 -29.31
CA ALA A 64 -10.99 -11.24 -29.54
C ALA A 64 -9.80 -11.75 -28.68
N PRO A 65 -9.84 -13.02 -28.22
CA PRO A 65 -8.74 -13.58 -27.44
C PRO A 65 -7.40 -13.53 -28.17
N ALA A 66 -6.30 -13.40 -27.43
CA ALA A 66 -4.97 -13.22 -28.02
C ALA A 66 -4.56 -14.47 -28.79
N THR A 67 -4.09 -14.29 -30.02
CA THR A 67 -3.54 -15.39 -30.80
C THR A 67 -2.12 -15.72 -30.34
N ALA A 68 -1.62 -16.90 -30.71
CA ALA A 68 -0.22 -17.25 -30.48
C ALA A 68 0.75 -16.25 -31.14
N ALA A 69 0.36 -15.64 -32.27
CA ALA A 69 1.16 -14.62 -32.94
C ALA A 69 1.21 -13.30 -32.16
N ASP A 70 0.11 -12.90 -31.51
CA ASP A 70 0.08 -11.70 -30.67
C ASP A 70 1.01 -11.85 -29.47
N ILE A 71 0.95 -13.01 -28.80
CA ILE A 71 1.84 -13.34 -27.67
C ILE A 71 3.30 -13.38 -28.13
N LEU A 72 3.58 -14.11 -29.21
CA LEU A 72 4.95 -14.22 -29.75
C LEU A 72 5.53 -12.86 -30.13
N SER A 73 4.72 -11.95 -30.66
CA SER A 73 5.18 -10.59 -31.00
C SER A 73 5.62 -9.81 -29.77
N VAL A 74 4.92 -9.95 -28.64
CA VAL A 74 5.33 -9.34 -27.36
C VAL A 74 6.60 -9.99 -26.83
N GLU A 75 6.68 -11.32 -26.83
CA GLU A 75 7.84 -12.07 -26.34
C GLU A 75 9.10 -11.79 -27.16
N GLN A 76 8.97 -11.67 -28.49
CA GLN A 76 10.08 -11.28 -29.37
C GLN A 76 10.57 -9.86 -29.06
N GLN A 77 9.65 -8.93 -28.78
CA GLN A 77 10.01 -7.58 -28.37
C GLN A 77 10.65 -7.57 -26.98
N LEU A 78 10.20 -8.41 -26.06
CA LEU A 78 10.73 -8.52 -24.71
C LEU A 78 12.08 -9.24 -24.65
N GLY A 79 12.37 -10.09 -25.64
CA GLY A 79 13.54 -10.98 -25.66
C GLY A 79 13.40 -12.20 -24.75
N MET A 80 12.22 -12.45 -24.18
CA MET A 80 11.94 -13.55 -23.25
C MET A 80 10.44 -13.86 -23.19
N ALA A 81 10.10 -15.00 -22.60
CA ALA A 81 8.71 -15.44 -22.48
C ALA A 81 7.91 -14.58 -21.49
N LEU A 82 6.61 -14.44 -21.73
CA LEU A 82 5.66 -13.89 -20.76
C LEU A 82 5.36 -14.91 -19.66
N PRO A 83 4.95 -14.46 -18.45
CA PRO A 83 4.40 -15.34 -17.42
C PRO A 83 3.28 -16.22 -17.99
N GLU A 84 3.29 -17.51 -17.66
CA GLU A 84 2.33 -18.50 -18.15
C GLU A 84 0.91 -18.13 -17.74
N ASP A 85 0.73 -17.73 -16.49
CA ASP A 85 -0.57 -17.30 -15.99
C ASP A 85 -1.12 -16.07 -16.73
N LEU A 86 -0.25 -15.12 -17.10
CA LEU A 86 -0.64 -13.96 -17.90
C LEU A 86 -1.05 -14.39 -19.32
N LYS A 87 -0.30 -15.31 -19.95
CA LYS A 87 -0.64 -15.85 -21.28
C LYS A 87 -2.00 -16.54 -21.27
N VAL A 88 -2.29 -17.35 -20.24
CA VAL A 88 -3.60 -18.01 -20.07
C VAL A 88 -4.74 -16.98 -20.03
N VAL A 89 -4.57 -15.88 -19.28
CA VAL A 89 -5.57 -14.81 -19.25
C VAL A 89 -5.71 -14.15 -20.62
N LEU A 90 -4.60 -13.76 -21.26
CA LEU A 90 -4.61 -13.06 -22.56
C LEU A 90 -5.24 -13.91 -23.69
N GLN A 91 -4.95 -15.22 -23.71
CA GLN A 91 -5.52 -16.18 -24.66
C GLN A 91 -7.03 -16.41 -24.46
N ARG A 92 -7.60 -15.92 -23.35
CA ARG A 92 -9.05 -15.94 -23.12
C ARG A 92 -9.67 -14.54 -23.25
N TYR A 93 -8.96 -13.53 -22.77
CA TYR A 93 -9.35 -12.11 -22.77
C TYR A 93 -8.13 -11.27 -23.14
N ASN A 94 -8.06 -10.83 -24.39
CA ASN A 94 -6.95 -10.00 -24.85
C ASN A 94 -7.12 -8.56 -24.36
N GLY A 95 -6.93 -8.35 -23.06
CA GLY A 95 -7.29 -7.14 -22.35
C GLY A 95 -8.75 -7.11 -21.90
N ALA A 96 -9.02 -6.32 -20.87
CA ALA A 96 -10.34 -6.15 -20.28
C ALA A 96 -10.41 -4.85 -19.45
N HIS A 97 -11.57 -4.18 -19.46
CA HIS A 97 -11.88 -3.16 -18.46
C HIS A 97 -12.38 -3.85 -17.19
N LEU A 98 -11.68 -3.66 -16.09
CA LEU A 98 -11.93 -4.26 -14.77
C LEU A 98 -12.25 -3.15 -13.76
N PRO A 99 -12.86 -3.45 -12.60
CA PRO A 99 -13.29 -2.41 -11.65
C PRO A 99 -12.15 -1.50 -11.15
N SER A 100 -10.92 -2.00 -11.11
CA SER A 100 -9.75 -1.23 -10.68
C SER A 100 -8.89 -0.68 -11.83
N GLY A 101 -9.34 -0.79 -13.08
CA GLY A 101 -8.59 -0.32 -14.26
C GLY A 101 -8.52 -1.33 -15.40
N ASP A 102 -7.52 -1.18 -16.28
CA ASP A 102 -7.45 -1.87 -17.56
C ASP A 102 -6.35 -2.93 -17.58
N LEU A 103 -6.74 -4.18 -17.82
CA LEU A 103 -5.80 -5.22 -18.23
C LEU A 103 -5.36 -4.93 -19.67
N LEU A 104 -4.05 -4.75 -19.86
CA LEU A 104 -3.50 -4.40 -21.16
C LEU A 104 -3.58 -5.59 -22.13
N PRO A 105 -3.96 -5.36 -23.38
CA PRO A 105 -3.96 -6.38 -24.42
C PRO A 105 -2.54 -6.76 -24.84
N ALA A 106 -2.36 -8.01 -25.26
CA ALA A 106 -1.19 -8.46 -26.00
C ALA A 106 -1.08 -7.72 -27.34
N GLY A 107 0.15 -7.39 -27.72
CA GLY A 107 0.46 -6.72 -28.97
C GLY A 107 1.61 -5.74 -28.81
N VAL A 108 1.97 -5.10 -29.92
CA VAL A 108 3.08 -4.14 -29.99
C VAL A 108 2.61 -2.73 -30.38
N ALA A 109 1.31 -2.48 -30.53
CA ALA A 109 0.79 -1.16 -30.87
C ALA A 109 0.64 -0.27 -29.61
N PRO A 110 0.49 1.06 -29.74
CA PRO A 110 0.12 1.91 -28.61
C PRO A 110 -1.12 1.38 -27.86
N GLY A 111 -1.11 1.44 -26.53
CA GLY A 111 -2.18 0.90 -25.68
C GLY A 111 -2.17 -0.62 -25.49
N THR A 112 -1.12 -1.32 -25.91
CA THR A 112 -0.88 -2.76 -25.64
C THR A 112 0.30 -2.94 -24.67
N ILE A 113 0.53 -4.17 -24.19
CA ILE A 113 1.70 -4.52 -23.35
C ILE A 113 3.00 -4.08 -24.01
N GLY A 114 3.24 -4.46 -25.27
CA GLY A 114 4.46 -4.11 -25.99
C GLY A 114 4.57 -2.61 -26.28
N GLY A 115 3.45 -1.93 -26.53
CA GLY A 115 3.42 -0.46 -26.63
C GLY A 115 3.86 0.22 -25.33
N ALA A 116 3.21 -0.15 -24.22
CA ALA A 116 3.48 0.39 -22.89
C ALA A 116 4.93 0.13 -22.44
N LEU A 117 5.49 -1.04 -22.77
CA LEU A 117 6.90 -1.35 -22.53
C LEU A 117 7.85 -0.37 -23.24
N ARG A 118 7.60 -0.03 -24.52
CA ARG A 118 8.45 0.94 -25.24
C ARG A 118 8.28 2.35 -24.71
N ASP A 119 7.05 2.74 -24.38
CA ASP A 119 6.77 4.04 -23.79
C ASP A 119 7.49 4.19 -22.45
N LEU A 120 7.52 3.13 -21.63
CA LEU A 120 8.28 3.10 -20.39
C LEU A 120 9.80 3.14 -20.64
N ALA A 121 10.33 2.28 -21.51
CA ALA A 121 11.75 2.23 -21.83
C ALA A 121 12.28 3.58 -22.34
N THR A 122 11.51 4.24 -23.20
CA THR A 122 11.84 5.59 -23.72
C THR A 122 11.91 6.62 -22.60
N ARG A 123 10.93 6.62 -21.68
CA ARG A 123 10.90 7.55 -20.54
C ARG A 123 12.04 7.32 -19.56
N LEU A 124 12.39 6.06 -19.30
CA LEU A 124 13.50 5.70 -18.42
C LEU A 124 14.87 5.86 -19.10
N HIS A 125 14.92 6.22 -20.39
CA HIS A 125 16.13 6.23 -21.20
C HIS A 125 16.90 4.89 -21.14
N ARG A 126 16.15 3.78 -21.15
CA ARG A 126 16.67 2.40 -21.10
C ARG A 126 16.28 1.63 -22.36
N ASP A 127 16.97 0.52 -22.59
CA ASP A 127 16.54 -0.45 -23.58
C ASP A 127 15.36 -1.26 -23.03
N HIS A 128 14.33 -1.49 -23.84
CA HIS A 128 13.24 -2.40 -23.52
C HIS A 128 13.68 -3.86 -23.34
N LEU A 129 14.84 -4.24 -23.91
CA LEU A 129 15.47 -5.55 -23.69
C LEU A 129 16.22 -5.65 -22.35
N ASP A 130 16.50 -4.53 -21.69
CA ASP A 130 17.12 -4.51 -20.37
C ASP A 130 16.19 -5.20 -19.36
N SER A 131 16.67 -6.21 -18.64
CA SER A 131 15.88 -6.93 -17.62
C SER A 131 15.40 -6.03 -16.49
N GLU A 132 16.05 -4.89 -16.26
CA GLU A 132 15.63 -3.90 -15.26
C GLU A 132 14.48 -3.00 -15.76
N THR A 133 14.07 -3.11 -17.03
CA THR A 133 12.88 -2.43 -17.54
C THR A 133 11.64 -3.22 -17.15
N LEU A 134 10.75 -2.62 -16.35
CA LEU A 134 9.51 -3.27 -15.94
C LEU A 134 8.63 -3.64 -17.14
N LEU A 135 7.85 -4.71 -17.02
CA LEU A 135 6.89 -5.15 -18.05
C LEU A 135 5.46 -4.77 -17.64
N PRO A 136 4.87 -3.70 -18.21
CA PRO A 136 3.53 -3.29 -17.88
C PRO A 136 2.48 -4.32 -18.32
N PHE A 137 1.49 -4.57 -17.46
CA PHE A 137 0.35 -5.42 -17.83
C PHE A 137 -1.00 -4.84 -17.42
N PHE A 138 -1.04 -3.88 -16.51
CA PHE A 138 -2.29 -3.30 -16.01
C PHE A 138 -2.15 -1.80 -15.77
N ARG A 139 -3.18 -1.04 -16.12
CA ARG A 139 -3.27 0.41 -15.89
C ARG A 139 -4.39 0.68 -14.88
N ALA A 140 -4.04 1.19 -13.71
CA ALA A 140 -5.01 1.51 -12.69
C ALA A 140 -5.85 2.75 -13.05
N THR A 141 -7.01 2.91 -12.41
CA THR A 141 -7.93 4.04 -12.65
C THR A 141 -7.35 5.41 -12.32
N ASP A 142 -6.38 5.47 -11.40
CA ASP A 142 -5.63 6.67 -11.04
C ASP A 142 -4.47 6.98 -12.01
N GLY A 143 -4.28 6.16 -13.05
CA GLY A 143 -3.21 6.28 -14.03
C GLY A 143 -1.91 5.61 -13.63
N SER A 144 -1.81 5.02 -12.43
CA SER A 144 -0.67 4.18 -12.05
C SER A 144 -0.59 2.94 -12.94
N MET A 145 0.60 2.33 -12.96
CA MET A 145 0.87 1.18 -13.82
C MET A 145 1.41 0.03 -12.99
N LEU A 146 0.71 -1.09 -13.00
CA LEU A 146 1.25 -2.33 -12.45
C LEU A 146 2.07 -3.03 -13.52
N ALA A 147 3.26 -3.46 -13.11
CA ALA A 147 4.23 -4.07 -14.00
C ALA A 147 4.94 -5.24 -13.32
N PHE A 148 5.35 -6.23 -14.11
CA PHE A 148 6.25 -7.27 -13.65
C PHE A 148 7.67 -6.72 -13.55
N ASP A 149 8.31 -6.93 -12.40
CA ASP A 149 9.72 -6.68 -12.21
C ASP A 149 10.53 -7.92 -12.64
N ARG A 150 11.20 -7.78 -13.79
CA ARG A 150 11.98 -8.86 -14.40
C ARG A 150 13.39 -8.97 -13.84
N GLY A 151 13.84 -7.99 -13.05
CA GLY A 151 15.11 -8.05 -12.31
C GLY A 151 15.09 -9.12 -11.21
N GLY A 152 13.89 -9.55 -10.79
CA GLY A 152 13.70 -10.60 -9.77
C GLY A 152 14.20 -12.00 -10.15
N GLY A 153 14.53 -12.26 -11.43
CA GLY A 153 15.14 -13.50 -11.86
C GLY A 153 14.73 -13.96 -13.27
N PRO A 154 15.29 -15.08 -13.76
CA PRO A 154 15.08 -15.52 -15.14
C PRO A 154 13.74 -16.23 -15.38
N VAL A 155 12.97 -16.52 -14.32
CA VAL A 155 11.72 -17.29 -14.41
C VAL A 155 10.51 -16.34 -14.40
N PRO A 156 9.79 -16.19 -15.52
CA PRO A 156 8.71 -15.21 -15.63
C PRO A 156 7.59 -15.36 -14.59
N ASP A 157 7.22 -16.59 -14.24
CA ASP A 157 6.16 -16.86 -13.26
C ASP A 157 6.55 -16.49 -11.82
N THR A 158 7.82 -16.16 -11.59
CA THR A 158 8.32 -15.70 -10.29
C THR A 158 8.52 -14.18 -10.23
N TRP A 159 8.24 -13.47 -11.32
CA TRP A 159 8.40 -12.02 -11.35
C TRP A 159 7.40 -11.36 -10.40
N PRO A 160 7.87 -10.58 -9.42
CA PRO A 160 6.98 -9.81 -8.59
C PRO A 160 6.26 -8.73 -9.42
N ILE A 161 5.12 -8.28 -8.91
CA ILE A 161 4.39 -7.15 -9.46
C ILE A 161 4.67 -5.93 -8.60
N VAL A 162 5.11 -4.87 -9.25
CA VAL A 162 5.32 -3.56 -8.65
C VAL A 162 4.28 -2.57 -9.14
N ASP A 163 3.93 -1.60 -8.30
CA ASP A 163 3.28 -0.37 -8.71
C ASP A 163 4.34 0.65 -9.10
N TYR A 164 4.27 1.16 -10.32
CA TYR A 164 5.19 2.14 -10.87
C TYR A 164 4.51 3.51 -10.97
N VAL A 165 4.97 4.44 -10.13
CA VAL A 165 4.49 5.82 -10.11
C VAL A 165 5.22 6.60 -11.19
N GLN A 166 4.51 6.92 -12.27
CA GLN A 166 5.13 7.51 -13.47
C GLN A 166 5.78 8.87 -13.22
N GLU A 167 5.26 9.64 -12.27
CA GLU A 167 5.72 11.01 -11.98
C GLU A 167 7.04 11.02 -11.23
N THR A 168 7.20 10.15 -10.22
CA THR A 168 8.40 10.08 -9.37
C THR A 168 9.41 9.05 -9.87
N GLY A 169 8.96 8.06 -10.65
CA GLY A 169 9.74 6.90 -11.04
C GLY A 169 9.86 5.85 -9.93
N ASP A 170 9.16 6.03 -8.81
CA ASP A 170 9.20 5.09 -7.69
C ASP A 170 8.52 3.77 -8.04
N THR A 171 9.03 2.70 -7.42
CA THR A 171 8.50 1.34 -7.56
C THR A 171 8.24 0.74 -6.19
N HIS A 172 7.03 0.25 -5.98
CA HIS A 172 6.66 -0.42 -4.74
C HIS A 172 6.24 -1.85 -5.03
N LEU A 173 6.82 -2.82 -4.32
CA LEU A 173 6.39 -4.21 -4.41
C LEU A 173 4.94 -4.32 -3.94
N MET A 174 4.07 -4.82 -4.83
CA MET A 174 2.65 -4.99 -4.56
C MET A 174 2.27 -6.46 -4.41
N TYR A 175 2.81 -7.36 -5.22
CA TYR A 175 2.47 -8.78 -5.16
C TYR A 175 3.69 -9.63 -5.50
N ARG A 176 3.82 -10.82 -4.90
CA ARG A 176 4.90 -11.76 -5.25
C ARG A 176 4.63 -12.45 -6.58
N THR A 177 3.36 -12.62 -6.93
CA THR A 177 2.94 -13.33 -8.15
C THR A 177 1.70 -12.71 -8.77
N PHE A 178 1.49 -12.99 -10.05
CA PHE A 178 0.25 -12.65 -10.74
C PHE A 178 -0.97 -13.38 -10.17
N ASP A 179 -0.81 -14.60 -9.65
CA ASP A 179 -1.88 -15.31 -8.94
C ASP A 179 -2.38 -14.53 -7.73
N SER A 180 -1.46 -14.01 -6.91
CA SER A 180 -1.80 -13.21 -5.74
C SER A 180 -2.54 -11.93 -6.11
N TRP A 181 -2.08 -11.21 -7.14
CA TRP A 181 -2.79 -10.05 -7.68
C TRP A 181 -4.23 -10.43 -8.06
N CYS A 182 -4.40 -11.51 -8.84
CA CYS A 182 -5.73 -11.99 -9.24
C CYS A 182 -6.64 -12.27 -8.03
N ARG A 183 -6.12 -12.91 -6.97
CA ARG A 183 -6.88 -13.23 -5.74
C ARG A 183 -7.32 -11.98 -5.01
N VAL A 184 -6.36 -11.09 -4.72
CA VAL A 184 -6.63 -9.85 -3.97
C VAL A 184 -7.63 -8.99 -4.72
N SER A 185 -7.46 -8.85 -6.04
CA SER A 185 -8.36 -8.08 -6.89
C SER A 185 -9.77 -8.65 -6.90
N VAL A 186 -9.95 -9.95 -7.17
CA VAL A 186 -11.29 -10.56 -7.23
C VAL A 186 -12.00 -10.53 -5.89
N GLU A 187 -11.30 -10.80 -4.79
CA GLU A 187 -11.91 -10.73 -3.45
C GLU A 187 -12.26 -9.27 -3.07
N THR A 188 -11.48 -8.30 -3.54
CA THR A 188 -11.80 -6.88 -3.38
C THR A 188 -13.06 -6.49 -4.16
N TRP A 189 -13.20 -6.95 -5.40
CA TRP A 189 -14.38 -6.62 -6.23
C TRP A 189 -15.65 -7.34 -5.77
N ARG A 190 -15.53 -8.37 -4.93
CA ARG A 190 -16.64 -9.07 -4.30
C ARG A 190 -17.08 -8.44 -2.97
N LEU A 191 -16.37 -7.41 -2.50
CA LEU A 191 -16.77 -6.71 -1.29
C LEU A 191 -18.17 -6.12 -1.47
N PRO A 192 -19.02 -6.18 -0.42
CA PRO A 192 -20.35 -5.62 -0.50
C PRO A 192 -20.28 -4.08 -0.59
N PRO A 193 -21.33 -3.40 -1.09
CA PRO A 193 -21.30 -1.95 -1.32
C PRO A 193 -20.98 -1.11 -0.08
N GLU A 194 -21.27 -1.58 1.13
CA GLU A 194 -20.92 -0.90 2.38
C GLU A 194 -19.41 -0.84 2.63
N LEU A 195 -18.64 -1.68 1.94
CA LEU A 195 -17.18 -1.72 1.94
C LEU A 195 -16.62 -1.25 0.59
N SER A 196 -17.27 -0.27 -0.03
CA SER A 196 -16.87 0.26 -1.35
C SER A 196 -15.46 0.86 -1.34
N MET A 197 -14.96 1.15 -2.55
CA MET A 197 -13.64 1.73 -2.77
C MET A 197 -13.40 3.04 -2.00
N ASP A 198 -14.47 3.79 -1.74
CA ASP A 198 -14.43 5.16 -1.21
C ASP A 198 -14.68 5.26 0.30
N THR A 199 -14.89 4.13 0.99
CA THR A 199 -15.09 4.10 2.45
C THR A 199 -13.82 3.68 3.18
N VAL A 200 -13.62 4.19 4.40
CA VAL A 200 -12.47 3.83 5.25
C VAL A 200 -12.52 2.34 5.60
N GLU A 201 -13.70 1.79 5.87
CA GLU A 201 -13.91 0.36 6.11
C GLU A 201 -13.55 -0.49 4.89
N GLY A 202 -13.96 -0.07 3.69
CA GLY A 202 -13.54 -0.72 2.45
C GLY A 202 -12.03 -0.67 2.25
N TYR A 203 -11.40 0.47 2.53
CA TYR A 203 -9.95 0.61 2.47
C TYR A 203 -9.22 -0.29 3.47
N LEU A 204 -9.72 -0.37 4.71
CA LEU A 204 -9.23 -1.30 5.73
C LEU A 204 -9.34 -2.74 5.24
N ARG A 205 -10.51 -3.15 4.73
CA ARG A 205 -10.73 -4.52 4.31
C ARG A 205 -9.82 -4.92 3.15
N ARG A 206 -9.56 -4.01 2.20
CA ARG A 206 -8.58 -4.24 1.11
C ARG A 206 -7.17 -4.46 1.65
N GLY A 207 -6.71 -3.64 2.59
CA GLY A 207 -5.42 -3.82 3.27
C GLY A 207 -5.33 -5.18 3.96
N GLN A 208 -6.39 -5.57 4.68
CA GLN A 208 -6.46 -6.87 5.36
C GLN A 208 -6.44 -8.04 4.38
N LEU A 209 -7.22 -7.99 3.29
CA LEU A 209 -7.19 -9.00 2.23
C LEU A 209 -5.79 -9.14 1.62
N HIS A 210 -5.11 -8.02 1.40
CA HIS A 210 -3.73 -8.01 0.92
C HIS A 210 -2.83 -8.75 1.92
N VAL A 211 -2.87 -8.41 3.21
CA VAL A 211 -2.08 -9.08 4.26
C VAL A 211 -2.42 -10.57 4.39
N GLU A 212 -3.70 -10.95 4.24
CA GLU A 212 -4.15 -12.34 4.29
C GLU A 212 -3.52 -13.20 3.18
N PHE A 213 -3.29 -12.62 2.00
CA PHE A 213 -2.70 -13.34 0.86
C PHE A 213 -1.19 -13.15 0.72
N GLU A 214 -0.65 -12.00 1.15
CA GLU A 214 0.74 -11.59 0.99
C GLU A 214 1.26 -10.95 2.31
N PRO A 215 1.45 -11.75 3.38
CA PRO A 215 1.75 -11.26 4.73
C PRO A 215 3.18 -10.71 4.92
N ASP A 216 4.02 -10.80 3.90
CA ASP A 216 5.39 -10.29 3.85
C ASP A 216 5.53 -9.05 2.95
N ILE A 217 4.43 -8.54 2.41
CA ILE A 217 4.41 -7.31 1.60
C ILE A 217 4.04 -6.11 2.46
N ALA A 218 4.93 -5.12 2.48
CA ALA A 218 4.79 -3.91 3.28
C ALA A 218 3.50 -3.14 2.96
N THR A 219 3.12 -3.05 1.69
CA THR A 219 1.99 -2.24 1.21
C THR A 219 0.65 -2.65 1.81
N GLY A 220 0.39 -3.94 2.00
CA GLY A 220 -0.83 -4.42 2.64
C GLY A 220 -0.93 -3.96 4.11
N HIS A 221 0.17 -4.09 4.84
CA HIS A 221 0.26 -3.60 6.22
C HIS A 221 0.16 -2.08 6.31
N ALA A 222 0.83 -1.35 5.42
CA ALA A 222 0.78 0.11 5.38
C ALA A 222 -0.64 0.63 5.07
N THR A 223 -1.33 0.01 4.12
CA THR A 223 -2.73 0.28 3.79
C THR A 223 -3.64 0.06 5.01
N THR A 224 -3.45 -1.07 5.69
CA THR A 224 -4.19 -1.41 6.92
C THR A 224 -3.92 -0.38 8.01
N ALA A 225 -2.67 0.04 8.19
CA ALA A 225 -2.29 1.06 9.18
C ALA A 225 -2.96 2.41 8.92
N HIS A 226 -2.96 2.88 7.67
CA HIS A 226 -3.62 4.13 7.30
C HIS A 226 -5.12 4.11 7.57
N ALA A 227 -5.79 3.01 7.21
CA ALA A 227 -7.21 2.87 7.45
C ALA A 227 -7.52 2.86 8.96
N LEU A 228 -6.77 2.09 9.76
CA LEU A 228 -6.95 2.02 11.22
C LEU A 228 -6.72 3.39 11.89
N ARG A 229 -5.73 4.14 11.44
CA ARG A 229 -5.48 5.50 11.94
C ARG A 229 -6.64 6.43 11.63
N ARG A 230 -7.20 6.36 10.42
CA ARG A 230 -8.43 7.08 10.05
C ARG A 230 -9.65 6.64 10.87
N LEU A 231 -9.73 5.37 11.27
CA LEU A 231 -10.80 4.87 12.14
C LEU A 231 -10.67 5.27 13.61
N GLY A 232 -9.63 6.01 14.00
CA GLY A 232 -9.37 6.34 15.40
C GLY A 232 -8.84 5.15 16.20
N GLN A 233 -8.12 4.22 15.56
CA GLN A 233 -7.53 3.02 16.18
C GLN A 233 -5.99 3.08 16.13
N PRO A 234 -5.35 4.03 16.84
CA PRO A 234 -3.94 4.34 16.66
C PRO A 234 -3.00 3.22 17.12
N GLU A 235 -3.36 2.42 18.12
CA GLU A 235 -2.54 1.28 18.55
C GLU A 235 -2.48 0.19 17.47
N ASP A 236 -3.60 -0.09 16.83
CA ASP A 236 -3.68 -1.08 15.74
C ASP A 236 -2.98 -0.56 14.49
N ALA A 237 -3.09 0.74 14.21
CA ALA A 237 -2.33 1.40 13.17
C ALA A 237 -0.82 1.25 13.41
N LEU A 238 -0.35 1.55 14.63
CA LEU A 238 1.06 1.41 15.00
C LEU A 238 1.56 -0.02 14.80
N ARG A 239 0.79 -1.03 15.25
CA ARG A 239 1.15 -2.45 15.05
C ARG A 239 1.36 -2.78 13.57
N ASN A 240 0.51 -2.24 12.69
CA ASN A 240 0.62 -2.44 11.26
C ASN A 240 1.78 -1.64 10.62
N TYR A 241 2.04 -0.40 11.02
CA TYR A 241 3.21 0.35 10.56
C TYR A 241 4.52 -0.36 10.91
N LEU A 242 4.66 -0.83 12.16
CA LEU A 242 5.84 -1.59 12.57
C LEU A 242 5.97 -2.90 11.79
N ARG A 243 4.86 -3.56 11.48
CA ARG A 243 4.87 -4.77 10.65
C ARG A 243 5.28 -4.47 9.22
N ALA A 244 4.80 -3.38 8.62
CA ALA A 244 5.23 -2.91 7.31
C ALA A 244 6.73 -2.61 7.27
N GLY A 245 7.27 -1.94 8.29
CA GLY A 245 8.70 -1.63 8.41
C GLY A 245 9.60 -2.86 8.62
N ARG A 246 9.03 -4.01 9.00
CA ARG A 246 9.74 -5.30 9.13
C ARG A 246 9.68 -6.15 7.85
N CYS A 247 8.88 -5.78 6.86
CA CYS A 247 8.79 -6.49 5.59
C CYS A 247 10.05 -6.27 4.73
N VAL A 248 10.29 -7.15 3.75
CA VAL A 248 11.44 -7.07 2.85
C VAL A 248 10.98 -7.21 1.39
N PRO A 249 11.08 -6.14 0.58
CA PRO A 249 11.51 -4.78 0.96
C PRO A 249 10.50 -4.07 1.88
N SER A 250 11.00 -3.16 2.72
CA SER A 250 10.18 -2.25 3.51
C SER A 250 9.79 -1.01 2.69
N LEU A 251 8.71 -0.33 3.07
CA LEU A 251 8.40 1.00 2.57
C LEU A 251 9.09 2.06 3.44
N PRO A 252 10.03 2.87 2.93
CA PRO A 252 10.86 3.73 3.80
C PRO A 252 10.07 4.72 4.69
N TRP A 253 8.97 5.26 4.19
CA TRP A 253 8.13 6.21 4.92
C TRP A 253 7.33 5.60 6.09
N VAL A 254 7.09 4.28 6.11
CA VAL A 254 6.26 3.67 7.18
C VAL A 254 6.93 3.73 8.54
N ASP A 255 8.25 3.77 8.58
CA ASP A 255 8.99 3.93 9.83
C ASP A 255 8.83 5.33 10.40
N TRP A 256 8.67 6.35 9.56
CA TRP A 256 8.36 7.70 10.04
C TRP A 256 6.95 7.77 10.63
N GLU A 257 5.95 7.26 9.93
CA GLU A 257 4.58 7.21 10.44
C GLU A 257 4.46 6.39 11.73
N GLY A 258 5.08 5.21 11.78
CA GLY A 258 5.14 4.39 12.99
C GLY A 258 5.85 5.09 14.15
N PHE A 259 6.93 5.82 13.88
CA PHE A 259 7.65 6.57 14.91
C PHE A 259 6.80 7.71 15.50
N LYS A 260 6.10 8.47 14.65
CA LYS A 260 5.21 9.55 15.09
C LYS A 260 4.08 9.03 15.98
N VAL A 261 3.38 8.00 15.53
CA VAL A 261 2.27 7.41 16.30
C VAL A 261 2.79 6.84 17.63
N ALA A 262 3.91 6.12 17.62
CA ALA A 262 4.50 5.60 18.86
C ALA A 262 4.93 6.70 19.84
N ALA A 263 5.49 7.80 19.34
CA ALA A 263 5.89 8.94 20.15
C ALA A 263 4.66 9.63 20.78
N LEU A 264 3.60 9.85 20.00
CA LEU A 264 2.35 10.46 20.49
C LEU A 264 1.66 9.56 21.53
N LEU A 265 1.55 8.25 21.29
CA LEU A 265 0.95 7.30 22.22
C LEU A 265 1.79 7.04 23.48
N GLY A 266 3.03 7.54 23.54
CA GLY A 266 3.91 7.30 24.68
C GLY A 266 4.41 5.85 24.76
N PHE A 267 4.65 5.21 23.62
CA PHE A 267 5.20 3.85 23.54
C PHE A 267 6.69 3.86 23.16
N PRO A 268 7.60 4.05 24.14
CA PRO A 268 9.01 4.30 23.86
C PRO A 268 9.73 3.15 23.17
N ASP A 269 9.37 1.89 23.46
CA ASP A 269 10.00 0.73 22.83
C ASP A 269 9.65 0.63 21.34
N ALA A 270 8.39 0.87 20.99
CA ALA A 270 7.92 0.94 19.61
C ALA A 270 8.56 2.12 18.86
N ALA A 271 8.62 3.27 19.54
CA ALA A 271 9.26 4.47 19.00
C ALA A 271 10.76 4.25 18.74
N LEU A 272 11.46 3.57 19.66
CA LEU A 272 12.87 3.23 19.50
C LEU A 272 13.11 2.23 18.36
N GLU A 273 12.21 1.27 18.17
CA GLU A 273 12.28 0.33 17.04
C GLU A 273 12.25 1.07 15.70
N ALA A 274 11.26 1.95 15.51
CA ALA A 274 11.13 2.75 14.30
C ALA A 274 12.31 3.73 14.13
N ALA A 275 12.71 4.41 15.21
CA ALA A 275 13.86 5.33 15.21
C ALA A 275 15.15 4.61 14.79
N ARG A 276 15.38 3.36 15.21
CA ARG A 276 16.56 2.58 14.77
C ARG A 276 16.59 2.35 13.27
N ARG A 277 15.44 2.09 12.63
CA ARG A 277 15.37 1.91 11.17
C ARG A 277 15.50 3.23 10.42
N LEU A 278 14.93 4.32 10.93
CA LEU A 278 15.13 5.67 10.40
C LEU A 278 16.58 6.12 10.50
N SER A 279 17.25 5.84 11.62
CA SER A 279 18.66 6.18 11.82
C SER A 279 19.63 5.22 11.14
N ALA A 280 19.15 4.12 10.53
CA ALA A 280 20.02 3.22 9.78
C ALA A 280 20.63 3.96 8.58
N ARG A 281 21.96 3.81 8.40
CA ARG A 281 22.71 4.47 7.35
C ARG A 281 22.15 4.12 5.98
N GLY A 282 21.91 5.15 5.17
CA GLY A 282 21.51 5.01 3.77
C GLY A 282 22.05 6.16 2.91
N PRO A 283 21.83 6.08 1.60
CA PRO A 283 22.12 7.19 0.70
C PRO A 283 21.22 8.40 1.04
N ALA A 284 21.66 9.61 0.72
CA ALA A 284 20.97 10.84 1.12
C ALA A 284 19.55 10.92 0.55
N GLU A 285 19.34 10.37 -0.65
CA GLU A 285 18.06 10.31 -1.37
C GLU A 285 17.01 9.49 -0.61
N LEU A 286 17.42 8.57 0.27
CA LEU A 286 16.51 7.78 1.09
C LEU A 286 15.68 8.65 2.04
N TRP A 287 16.17 9.83 2.44
CA TRP A 287 15.41 10.75 3.28
C TRP A 287 14.17 11.31 2.57
N ALA A 288 14.25 11.54 1.26
CA ALA A 288 13.08 11.92 0.47
C ALA A 288 12.02 10.81 0.49
N GLN A 289 12.44 9.54 0.32
CA GLN A 289 11.54 8.39 0.37
C GLN A 289 10.96 8.11 1.76
N ARG A 290 11.66 8.53 2.83
CA ARG A 290 11.17 8.45 4.21
C ARG A 290 10.19 9.57 4.55
N GLU A 291 10.02 10.55 3.67
CA GLU A 291 9.19 11.74 3.87
C GLU A 291 9.52 12.51 5.16
N THR A 292 10.81 12.56 5.51
CA THR A 292 11.30 13.23 6.73
C THR A 292 12.77 13.63 6.60
N THR A 293 13.32 14.27 7.62
CA THR A 293 14.73 14.68 7.68
C THR A 293 15.43 14.12 8.91
N PRO A 294 16.77 13.98 8.89
CA PRO A 294 17.53 13.60 10.08
C PRO A 294 17.18 14.47 11.28
N ARG A 295 17.01 15.78 11.07
CA ARG A 295 16.64 16.74 12.11
C ARG A 295 15.27 16.46 12.72
N ALA A 296 14.24 16.25 11.90
CA ALA A 296 12.90 15.98 12.41
C ALA A 296 12.86 14.69 13.24
N VAL A 297 13.57 13.64 12.80
CA VAL A 297 13.73 12.41 13.57
C VAL A 297 14.45 12.68 14.91
N ALA A 298 15.52 13.46 14.90
CA ALA A 298 16.26 13.81 16.11
C ALA A 298 15.43 14.61 17.11
N ASP A 299 14.60 15.56 16.65
CA ASP A 299 13.70 16.34 17.51
C ASP A 299 12.70 15.43 18.25
N VAL A 300 12.08 14.47 17.54
CA VAL A 300 11.18 13.50 18.17
C VAL A 300 11.95 12.58 19.13
N ILE A 301 13.17 12.12 18.77
CA ILE A 301 14.03 11.35 19.67
C ILE A 301 14.30 12.13 20.96
N GLY A 302 14.70 13.40 20.86
CA GLY A 302 14.98 14.26 22.01
C GLY A 302 13.79 14.34 22.96
N ARG A 303 12.60 14.48 22.41
CA ARG A 303 11.33 14.54 23.14
C ARG A 303 11.03 13.23 23.88
N VAL A 304 11.06 12.10 23.18
CA VAL A 304 10.73 10.78 23.76
C VAL A 304 11.79 10.36 24.79
N ALA A 305 13.08 10.51 24.44
CA ALA A 305 14.21 10.07 25.25
C ALA A 305 14.37 10.86 26.55
N SER A 306 13.97 12.14 26.58
CA SER A 306 14.07 12.98 27.79
C SER A 306 13.29 12.37 28.97
N ALA A 307 12.17 11.69 28.69
CA ALA A 307 11.33 11.04 29.69
C ALA A 307 11.76 9.59 30.05
N GLN A 308 12.79 9.04 29.39
CA GLN A 308 13.21 7.66 29.61
C GLN A 308 14.29 7.53 30.69
N ALA A 309 14.24 6.44 31.45
CA ALA A 309 15.28 6.09 32.42
C ALA A 309 16.62 5.76 31.76
N SER A 310 16.60 5.07 30.61
CA SER A 310 17.80 4.76 29.82
C SER A 310 17.79 5.56 28.53
N ARG A 311 18.82 6.38 28.33
CA ARG A 311 18.99 7.25 27.15
C ARG A 311 19.99 6.70 26.14
N ASP A 312 20.79 5.69 26.50
CA ASP A 312 21.85 5.13 25.65
C ASP A 312 21.37 4.59 24.29
N PRO A 313 20.21 3.90 24.18
CA PRO A 313 19.72 3.46 22.88
C PRO A 313 19.37 4.62 21.95
N TRP A 314 18.83 5.71 22.51
CA TRP A 314 18.46 6.92 21.78
C TRP A 314 19.67 7.73 21.34
N ILE A 315 20.67 7.84 22.22
CA ILE A 315 21.97 8.48 21.91
C ILE A 315 22.65 7.77 20.74
N ARG A 316 22.56 6.43 20.65
CA ARG A 316 23.07 5.67 19.49
C ARG A 316 22.36 6.01 18.18
N CYS A 317 21.04 6.20 18.21
CA CYS A 317 20.30 6.66 17.04
C CYS A 317 20.76 8.07 16.62
N LEU A 318 20.91 9.00 17.57
CA LEU A 318 21.38 10.37 17.28
C LEU A 318 22.79 10.40 16.68
N LEU A 319 23.72 9.58 17.20
CA LEU A 319 25.05 9.43 16.61
C LEU A 319 24.99 8.95 15.16
N ALA A 320 24.13 7.99 14.86
CA ALA A 320 23.95 7.51 13.50
C ALA A 320 23.32 8.57 12.58
N LEU A 321 22.46 9.45 13.10
CA LEU A 321 21.91 10.58 12.36
C LEU A 321 22.96 11.68 12.09
N GLU A 322 23.83 12.00 13.07
CA GLU A 322 24.92 12.97 12.91
C GLU A 322 25.84 12.62 11.73
N ASP A 323 26.09 11.33 11.52
CA ASP A 323 26.90 10.80 10.42
C ASP A 323 26.24 10.96 9.04
N GLN A 324 24.92 11.21 8.99
CA GLN A 324 24.10 11.25 7.78
C GLN A 324 23.65 12.66 7.37
N CYS A 325 23.99 13.68 8.14
CA CYS A 325 23.67 15.09 7.85
C CYS A 325 24.92 15.98 7.91
N ASP A 326 24.84 17.18 7.36
CA ASP A 326 25.92 18.17 7.37
C ASP A 326 25.49 19.50 8.04
N GLY A 327 26.45 20.43 8.11
CA GLY A 327 26.22 21.83 8.48
C GLY A 327 25.43 22.05 9.78
N SER A 328 24.31 22.76 9.64
CA SER A 328 23.46 23.19 10.76
C SER A 328 22.62 22.05 11.35
N GLU A 329 22.19 21.07 10.53
CA GLU A 329 21.46 19.90 11.04
C GLU A 329 22.33 19.09 11.98
N ARG A 330 23.58 18.81 11.59
CA ARG A 330 24.52 18.07 12.45
C ARG A 330 24.73 18.75 13.80
N SER A 331 24.88 20.07 13.81
CA SER A 331 25.06 20.85 15.06
C SER A 331 23.85 20.70 15.98
N HIS A 332 22.63 20.80 15.43
CA HIS A 332 21.40 20.64 16.19
C HIS A 332 21.23 19.22 16.77
N ILE A 333 21.51 18.18 15.98
CA ILE A 333 21.43 16.79 16.44
C ILE A 333 22.46 16.54 17.55
N MET A 334 23.68 17.09 17.40
CA MET A 334 24.72 17.02 18.43
C MET A 334 24.28 17.71 19.73
N GLU A 335 23.61 18.86 19.67
CA GLU A 335 23.08 19.54 20.84
C GLU A 335 22.04 18.67 21.59
N ILE A 336 21.11 18.05 20.87
CA ILE A 336 20.15 17.10 21.45
C ILE A 336 20.89 15.94 22.13
N ARG A 337 21.89 15.36 21.47
CA ARG A 337 22.67 14.25 22.02
C ARG A 337 23.41 14.63 23.29
N LEU A 338 24.08 15.78 23.31
CA LEU A 338 24.83 16.27 24.47
C LEU A 338 23.90 16.58 25.66
N ALA A 339 22.71 17.14 25.38
CA ALA A 339 21.69 17.36 26.40
C ALA A 339 21.25 16.03 27.04
N LEU A 340 20.88 15.04 26.22
CA LEU A 340 20.46 13.72 26.73
C LEU A 340 21.59 13.00 27.49
N GLY A 341 22.83 13.10 27.02
CA GLY A 341 24.00 12.46 27.66
C GLY A 341 24.39 13.09 29.01
N SER A 342 24.14 14.38 29.19
CA SER A 342 24.31 15.07 30.49
C SER A 342 23.09 14.98 31.41
N GLY A 343 22.00 14.41 30.89
CA GLY A 343 20.73 14.28 31.57
C GLY A 343 19.88 15.56 31.62
N ALA A 344 20.25 16.57 30.84
CA ALA A 344 19.44 17.76 30.59
C ALA A 344 18.27 17.44 29.65
N SER A 345 17.27 18.32 29.64
CA SER A 345 16.20 18.28 28.64
C SER A 345 16.75 18.59 27.26
N ALA A 346 16.25 17.88 26.24
CA ALA A 346 16.54 18.22 24.85
C ALA A 346 16.12 19.67 24.54
N PRO A 347 16.82 20.36 23.61
CA PRO A 347 16.39 21.67 23.13
C PRO A 347 14.99 21.58 22.52
N THR A 348 14.29 22.72 22.48
CA THR A 348 12.99 22.82 21.83
C THR A 348 13.11 22.44 20.35
N ALA A 349 12.16 21.63 19.88
CA ALA A 349 12.09 21.23 18.48
C ALA A 349 12.02 22.46 17.57
N SER A 350 12.51 22.33 16.34
CA SER A 350 12.37 23.40 15.37
C SER A 350 10.98 23.34 14.75
N PRO A 351 10.32 24.48 14.50
CA PRO A 351 9.04 24.46 13.81
C PRO A 351 9.23 23.84 12.43
N LEU A 352 8.19 23.14 11.98
CA LEU A 352 8.13 22.67 10.60
C LEU A 352 8.21 23.86 9.63
N SER A 353 8.52 23.58 8.38
CA SER A 353 8.46 24.60 7.32
C SER A 353 7.01 25.08 7.15
N GLY A 354 6.67 26.19 7.81
CA GLY A 354 5.35 26.82 7.77
C GLY A 354 4.77 27.07 9.16
N PRO A 355 3.83 28.01 9.31
CA PRO A 355 3.17 28.25 10.58
C PRO A 355 2.25 27.08 10.96
N CYS A 356 2.05 26.86 12.26
CA CYS A 356 0.97 26.00 12.75
C CYS A 356 -0.35 26.38 12.06
N PRO A 357 -1.10 25.42 11.49
CA PRO A 357 -2.36 25.73 10.81
C PRO A 357 -3.45 26.23 11.76
N VAL A 358 -3.23 26.15 13.07
CA VAL A 358 -4.17 26.56 14.11
C VAL A 358 -3.63 27.77 14.86
N GLY A 359 -4.38 28.87 14.83
CA GLY A 359 -4.10 30.05 15.65
C GLY A 359 -4.51 29.80 17.09
N LEU A 360 -3.55 29.74 18.01
CA LEU A 360 -3.78 29.52 19.44
C LEU A 360 -4.11 30.86 20.12
N SER A 361 -5.21 30.88 20.86
CA SER A 361 -5.71 32.02 21.61
C SER A 361 -5.14 32.12 23.02
N GLY A 362 -4.58 31.02 23.55
CA GLY A 362 -4.13 30.88 24.94
C GLY A 362 -5.23 30.40 25.90
N ASP A 363 -6.47 30.27 25.43
CA ASP A 363 -7.54 29.56 26.14
C ASP A 363 -7.45 28.07 25.81
N GLY A 364 -7.06 27.27 26.80
CA GLY A 364 -6.79 25.85 26.60
C GLY A 364 -7.95 25.03 26.05
N ASP A 365 -9.20 25.38 26.34
CA ASP A 365 -10.38 24.66 25.84
C ASP A 365 -10.72 25.10 24.41
N ALA A 366 -10.64 26.40 24.12
CA ALA A 366 -10.83 26.92 22.78
C ALA A 366 -9.75 26.40 21.81
N ASP A 367 -8.50 26.38 22.27
CA ASP A 367 -7.34 25.89 21.51
C ASP A 367 -7.45 24.38 21.24
N TRP A 368 -7.88 23.60 22.23
CA TRP A 368 -8.11 22.16 22.06
C TRP A 368 -9.21 21.85 21.03
N ASN A 369 -10.32 22.60 21.07
CA ASN A 369 -11.39 22.44 20.09
C ASN A 369 -10.90 22.81 18.68
N ALA A 370 -10.15 23.90 18.55
CA ALA A 370 -9.59 24.32 17.26
C ALA A 370 -8.63 23.27 16.67
N LEU A 371 -7.78 22.65 17.50
CA LEU A 371 -6.90 21.56 17.08
C LEU A 371 -7.69 20.32 16.68
N SER A 372 -8.71 19.95 17.45
CA SER A 372 -9.59 18.80 17.16
C SER A 372 -10.27 18.96 15.81
N GLU A 373 -10.83 20.14 15.53
CA GLU A 373 -11.44 20.45 14.24
C GLU A 373 -10.42 20.46 13.10
N ALA A 374 -9.25 21.05 13.30
CA ALA A 374 -8.20 21.08 12.28
C ALA A 374 -7.65 19.67 11.99
N TYR A 375 -7.56 18.81 13.00
CA TYR A 375 -7.16 17.41 12.83
C TYR A 375 -8.22 16.63 12.04
N LEU A 376 -9.51 16.82 12.35
CA LEU A 376 -10.62 16.19 11.63
C LEU A 376 -10.66 16.60 10.15
N ARG A 377 -10.36 17.86 9.83
CA ARG A 377 -10.26 18.34 8.44
C ARG A 377 -8.98 17.90 7.72
N GLY A 378 -8.01 17.36 8.45
CA GLY A 378 -6.71 16.98 7.90
C GLY A 378 -5.71 18.13 7.75
N ASP A 379 -6.05 19.34 8.20
CA ASP A 379 -5.16 20.50 8.22
C ASP A 379 -3.98 20.28 9.19
N LEU A 380 -4.29 19.68 10.35
CA LEU A 380 -3.32 19.37 11.39
C LEU A 380 -2.81 17.93 11.27
N ARG A 381 -1.55 17.78 10.87
CA ARG A 381 -0.80 16.50 10.83
C ARG A 381 -0.06 16.18 12.13
N ASP A 382 0.26 14.90 12.36
CA ASP A 382 1.04 14.40 13.51
C ASP A 382 2.40 15.07 13.67
N ASP A 383 3.04 15.45 12.56
CA ASP A 383 4.29 16.20 12.59
C ASP A 383 4.12 17.50 13.37
N HIS A 384 3.01 18.22 13.19
CA HIS A 384 2.73 19.43 13.96
C HIS A 384 2.51 19.08 15.44
N LEU A 385 1.75 18.01 15.73
CA LEU A 385 1.51 17.56 17.10
C LEU A 385 2.81 17.23 17.86
N LEU A 386 3.86 16.83 17.15
CA LEU A 386 5.16 16.49 17.75
C LEU A 386 6.15 17.65 17.76
N LEU A 387 6.22 18.41 16.66
CA LEU A 387 7.34 19.31 16.38
C LEU A 387 7.00 20.79 16.55
N GLU A 388 5.72 21.17 16.58
CA GLU A 388 5.31 22.57 16.69
C GLU A 388 5.52 23.10 18.12
N PRO A 389 6.44 24.06 18.36
CA PRO A 389 6.74 24.54 19.70
C PRO A 389 5.58 25.30 20.35
N THR A 390 4.73 25.95 19.55
CA THR A 390 3.58 26.72 20.07
C THR A 390 2.57 25.84 20.82
N LEU A 391 2.56 24.52 20.57
CA LEU A 391 1.73 23.55 21.28
C LEU A 391 2.30 23.10 22.64
N ASP A 392 3.52 23.52 23.03
CA ASP A 392 4.15 23.02 24.27
C ASP A 392 3.39 23.36 25.54
N THR A 393 2.72 24.51 25.61
CA THR A 393 1.86 24.85 26.76
C THR A 393 0.70 23.87 26.84
N LEU A 394 -0.01 23.66 25.73
CA LEU A 394 -1.18 22.77 25.69
C LEU A 394 -0.80 21.32 25.99
N ARG A 395 0.38 20.86 25.55
CA ARG A 395 0.91 19.51 25.84
C ARG A 395 1.14 19.24 27.33
N ARG A 396 1.29 20.27 28.16
CA ARG A 396 1.41 20.08 29.63
C ARG A 396 0.06 19.76 30.25
N ASP A 397 -1.01 20.30 29.67
CA ASP A 397 -2.35 20.25 30.23
C ASP A 397 -3.24 19.19 29.56
N ARG A 398 -2.89 18.79 28.32
CA ARG A 398 -3.67 17.87 27.48
C ARG A 398 -2.78 16.80 26.85
N ASN A 399 -3.32 15.59 26.73
CA ASN A 399 -2.69 14.52 25.98
C ASN A 399 -3.01 14.65 24.49
N LEU A 400 -2.06 15.13 23.67
CA LEU A 400 -2.31 15.28 22.23
C LEU A 400 -2.60 13.94 21.52
N ALA A 401 -2.26 12.80 22.12
CA ALA A 401 -2.62 11.49 21.59
C ALA A 401 -4.13 11.28 21.48
N ASP A 402 -4.92 11.99 22.29
CA ASP A 402 -6.39 11.89 22.28
C ASP A 402 -6.96 12.29 20.90
N LEU A 403 -6.26 13.14 20.14
CA LEU A 403 -6.63 13.50 18.77
C LEU A 403 -6.54 12.31 17.80
N LEU A 404 -5.65 11.34 18.05
CA LEU A 404 -5.48 10.18 17.20
C LEU A 404 -6.67 9.20 17.25
N TYR A 405 -7.53 9.31 18.26
CA TYR A 405 -8.75 8.51 18.40
C TYR A 405 -9.95 9.13 17.68
N LEU A 406 -9.78 10.31 17.07
CA LEU A 406 -10.82 10.93 16.27
C LEU A 406 -10.93 10.22 14.91
N ARG A 407 -12.12 9.69 14.62
CA ARG A 407 -12.43 9.12 13.30
C ARG A 407 -12.39 10.21 12.23
N ARG A 408 -11.72 9.91 11.12
CA ARG A 408 -11.63 10.72 9.90
C ARG A 408 -11.99 9.87 8.70
N ASP A 409 -13.03 10.27 7.97
CA ASP A 409 -13.35 9.68 6.68
C ASP A 409 -12.40 10.21 5.57
N PHE A 410 -12.63 9.77 4.33
CA PHE A 410 -11.83 10.16 3.17
C PHE A 410 -12.07 11.59 2.71
#